data_AF-A0A2G5DTX7-F1
#
_entry.id   AF-A0A2G5DTX7-F1
#
_cell.length_a   1.000
_cell.length_b   1.000
_cell.length_c   1.000
_cell.angle_alpha   90.00
_cell.angle_beta   90.00
_cell.angle_gamma   90.00
#
_symmetry.space_group_name_H-M   'P 1'
#
loop_
_entity.id
_entity.type
_entity.pdbx_description
1 polymer ?
#
loop_
_entity_poly.entity_id
_entity_poly.type
_entity_poly.pdbx_seq_one_letter_code
_entity_poly.pdbx_strand_id
1 'polypeptide(L)'
;MLRSNSKRHIQMMRKWQKAAAIARKQISMLKGDRNKGNCNEFVVKKGYFVVYTMDQKRFMVPLKYLETNIFRELFRMSEEEFGLRCNGPITLPCDAVLMEYILSLVGTSVSKDLEEALCMCLESSGQRCSSSTSSLGEQNLLLESY
;
A
#
# COMPACT_ATOMS: atom_id res chain seq x y z
N MET A 1 41.21 -37.59 -21.18
CA MET A 1 40.69 -36.61 -22.16
C MET A 1 39.72 -35.63 -21.48
N LEU A 2 40.14 -34.41 -21.12
CA LEU A 2 39.26 -33.33 -20.61
C LEU A 2 39.22 -32.18 -21.62
N ARG A 3 38.27 -32.19 -22.57
CA ARG A 3 38.16 -31.12 -23.58
C ARG A 3 36.73 -30.67 -23.93
N SER A 4 35.73 -30.99 -23.11
CA SER A 4 34.31 -30.87 -23.53
C SER A 4 33.41 -29.92 -22.73
N ASN A 5 33.87 -29.23 -21.68
CA ASN A 5 33.00 -28.28 -20.95
C ASN A 5 33.24 -26.80 -21.33
N SER A 6 34.50 -26.35 -21.37
CA SER A 6 34.85 -24.94 -21.67
C SER A 6 34.31 -24.45 -23.03
N LYS A 7 34.33 -25.30 -24.06
CA LYS A 7 33.78 -24.94 -25.39
C LYS A 7 32.27 -24.67 -25.35
N ARG A 8 31.52 -25.39 -24.53
CA ARG A 8 30.08 -25.18 -24.35
C ARG A 8 29.81 -23.85 -23.67
N HIS A 9 30.55 -23.53 -22.59
CA HIS A 9 30.45 -22.24 -21.91
C HIS A 9 30.80 -21.07 -22.84
N ILE A 10 31.91 -21.14 -23.58
CA ILE A 10 32.31 -20.12 -24.55
C ILE A 10 31.25 -19.93 -25.64
N GLN A 11 30.65 -21.03 -26.11
CA GLN A 11 29.62 -20.97 -27.13
C GLN A 11 28.31 -20.37 -26.61
N MET A 12 27.93 -20.70 -25.38
CA MET A 12 26.80 -20.05 -24.70
C MET A 12 27.05 -18.55 -24.56
N MET A 13 28.22 -18.13 -24.05
CA MET A 13 28.57 -16.71 -23.90
C MET A 13 28.47 -15.94 -25.22
N ARG A 14 28.92 -16.52 -26.34
CA ARG A 14 28.79 -15.91 -27.68
C ARG A 14 27.33 -15.79 -28.13
N LYS A 15 26.47 -16.75 -27.80
CA LYS A 15 25.02 -16.67 -28.08
C LYS A 15 24.37 -15.55 -27.26
N TRP A 16 24.68 -15.45 -25.97
CA TRP A 16 24.22 -14.37 -25.11
C TRP A 16 24.70 -13.00 -25.58
N GLN A 17 25.95 -12.88 -26.04
CA GLN A 17 26.48 -11.63 -26.59
C GLN A 17 25.71 -11.18 -27.84
N LYS A 18 25.38 -12.12 -28.76
CA LYS A 18 24.56 -11.83 -29.94
C LYS A 18 23.13 -11.42 -29.56
N ALA A 19 22.50 -12.14 -28.64
CA ALA A 19 21.17 -11.81 -28.15
C ALA A 19 21.12 -10.41 -27.48
N ALA A 20 22.12 -10.10 -26.65
CA ALA A 20 22.24 -8.80 -26.00
C ALA A 20 22.47 -7.65 -27.00
N ALA A 21 23.24 -7.87 -28.08
CA ALA A 21 23.43 -6.87 -29.13
C ALA A 21 22.14 -6.60 -29.91
N ILE A 22 21.34 -7.63 -30.20
CA ILE A 22 20.04 -7.49 -30.86
C ILE A 22 19.05 -6.74 -29.96
N ALA A 23 18.98 -7.08 -28.67
CA ALA A 23 18.14 -6.39 -27.71
C ALA A 23 18.50 -4.89 -27.60
N ARG A 24 19.80 -4.57 -27.54
CA ARG A 24 20.28 -3.17 -27.54
C ARG A 24 19.89 -2.41 -28.81
N LYS A 25 19.94 -3.05 -29.98
CA LYS A 25 19.49 -2.45 -31.25
C LYS A 25 17.98 -2.20 -31.26
N GLN A 26 17.16 -3.13 -30.77
CA GLN A 26 15.71 -2.90 -30.66
C GLN A 26 15.37 -1.76 -29.69
N ILE A 27 16.04 -1.68 -28.55
CA ILE A 27 15.85 -0.58 -27.58
C ILE A 27 16.29 0.77 -28.18
N SER A 28 17.36 0.77 -28.99
CA SER A 28 17.82 1.97 -29.70
C SER A 28 16.82 2.46 -30.77
N MET A 29 16.04 1.57 -31.38
CA MET A 29 15.02 1.93 -32.38
C MET A 29 13.72 2.47 -31.75
N LEU A 30 13.47 2.17 -30.47
CA LEU A 30 12.34 2.71 -29.71
C LEU A 30 12.60 4.13 -29.15
N LYS A 31 13.82 4.65 -29.27
CA LYS A 31 14.20 5.97 -28.75
C LYS A 31 14.27 7.01 -29.86
N GLY A 32 13.12 7.25 -30.49
CA GLY A 32 12.97 8.25 -31.53
C GLY A 32 11.51 8.58 -31.80
N ASP A 33 10.84 9.25 -30.86
CA ASP A 33 10.09 10.48 -31.12
C ASP A 33 9.59 11.08 -29.78
N ARG A 34 9.83 12.38 -29.57
CA ARG A 34 9.25 13.15 -28.45
C ARG A 34 7.83 13.53 -28.85
N ASN A 35 6.94 12.56 -29.00
CA ASN A 35 5.55 12.87 -29.20
C ASN A 35 4.92 13.22 -27.84
N LYS A 36 4.50 14.48 -27.69
CA LYS A 36 3.77 15.05 -26.56
C LYS A 36 2.38 14.41 -26.50
N GLY A 37 2.34 13.12 -26.18
CA GLY A 37 1.13 12.39 -25.89
C GLY A 37 0.56 12.92 -24.60
N ASN A 38 -0.65 13.47 -24.67
CA ASN A 38 -1.48 13.77 -23.53
C ASN A 38 -1.97 12.45 -22.91
N CYS A 39 -1.06 11.66 -22.37
CA CYS A 39 -1.36 10.70 -21.34
C CYS A 39 -1.35 11.49 -20.04
N ASN A 40 -2.44 11.42 -19.26
CA ASN A 40 -2.38 11.69 -17.82
C ASN A 40 -1.53 10.59 -17.17
N GLU A 41 -0.27 10.47 -17.59
CA GLU A 41 0.81 9.86 -16.87
C GLU A 41 0.94 10.74 -15.64
N PHE A 42 0.27 10.34 -14.56
CA PHE A 42 0.57 10.82 -13.22
C PHE A 42 2.02 10.43 -12.98
N VAL A 43 2.93 11.29 -13.46
CA VAL A 43 4.36 11.23 -13.20
C VAL A 43 4.45 11.15 -11.69
N VAL A 44 4.73 9.97 -11.17
CA VAL A 44 4.99 9.79 -9.76
C VAL A 44 6.19 10.68 -9.49
N LYS A 45 5.93 11.84 -8.88
CA LYS A 45 6.99 12.73 -8.44
C LYS A 45 7.86 11.89 -7.52
N LYS A 46 9.15 11.83 -7.80
CA LYS A 46 10.12 11.10 -6.98
C LYS A 46 9.85 11.44 -5.50
N GLY A 47 9.65 10.44 -4.66
CA GLY A 47 9.30 10.65 -3.25
C GLY A 47 7.82 10.49 -2.89
N TYR A 48 6.97 9.98 -3.79
CA TYR A 48 5.55 9.66 -3.51
C TYR A 48 5.23 8.21 -3.87
N PHE A 49 4.25 7.63 -3.18
CA PHE A 49 3.61 6.36 -3.51
C PHE A 49 2.10 6.57 -3.74
N VAL A 50 1.43 5.56 -4.27
CA VAL A 50 0.01 5.62 -4.60
C VAL A 50 -0.75 4.61 -3.76
N VAL A 51 -1.85 5.05 -3.14
CA VAL A 51 -2.81 4.18 -2.45
C VAL A 51 -4.22 4.41 -2.98
N TYR A 52 -5.06 3.40 -2.79
CA TYR A 52 -6.49 3.43 -3.09
C TYR A 52 -7.27 3.26 -1.79
N THR A 53 -8.42 3.92 -1.68
CA THR A 53 -9.38 3.70 -0.60
C THR A 53 -10.41 2.65 -0.99
N MET A 54 -11.27 2.25 -0.04
CA MET A 54 -12.40 1.33 -0.31
C MET A 54 -13.36 1.86 -1.38
N ASP A 55 -13.50 3.18 -1.46
CA ASP A 55 -14.29 3.86 -2.49
C ASP A 55 -13.57 3.95 -3.85
N GLN A 56 -12.44 3.24 -4.01
CA GLN A 56 -11.58 3.24 -5.20
C GLN A 56 -10.99 4.60 -5.55
N LYS A 57 -10.95 5.54 -4.60
CA LYS A 57 -10.33 6.86 -4.80
C LYS A 57 -8.82 6.76 -4.66
N ARG A 58 -8.10 7.38 -5.59
CA ARG A 58 -6.63 7.36 -5.68
C ARG A 58 -6.01 8.54 -4.94
N PHE A 59 -5.01 8.27 -4.11
CA PHE A 59 -4.23 9.28 -3.39
C PHE A 59 -2.73 9.15 -3.68
N MET A 60 -2.05 10.27 -3.86
CA MET A 60 -0.59 10.35 -3.93
C MET A 60 -0.05 10.77 -2.56
N VAL A 61 0.73 9.89 -1.96
CA VAL A 61 1.19 10.02 -0.58
C VAL A 61 2.71 10.16 -0.57
N PRO A 62 3.30 11.17 0.07
CA PRO A 62 4.75 11.26 0.25
C PRO A 62 5.32 10.01 0.94
N LEU A 63 6.46 9.50 0.45
CA LEU A 63 7.16 8.35 1.05
C LEU A 63 7.56 8.58 2.51
N LYS A 64 7.75 9.85 2.93
CA LYS A 64 8.01 10.21 4.34
C LYS A 64 6.91 9.75 5.31
N TYR A 65 5.70 9.49 4.83
CA TYR A 65 4.61 9.02 5.68
C TYR A 65 4.64 7.52 5.96
N LEU A 66 5.46 6.74 5.25
CA LEU A 66 5.62 5.31 5.53
C LEU A 66 6.14 5.04 6.96
N GLU A 67 6.84 6.01 7.56
CA GLU A 67 7.39 5.90 8.91
C GLU A 67 6.40 6.34 10.01
N THR A 68 5.26 6.93 9.65
CA THR A 68 4.23 7.34 10.63
C THR A 68 3.50 6.12 11.16
N ASN A 69 3.14 6.15 12.45
CA ASN A 69 2.44 5.01 13.06
C ASN A 69 1.08 4.78 12.39
N ILE A 70 0.40 5.86 11.97
CA ILE A 70 -0.90 5.80 11.29
C ILE A 70 -0.82 4.99 9.99
N PHE A 71 0.14 5.30 9.13
CA PHE A 71 0.30 4.56 7.86
C PHE A 71 0.76 3.12 8.10
N ARG A 72 1.63 2.89 9.08
CA ARG A 72 2.05 1.53 9.44
C ARG A 72 0.86 0.67 9.85
N GLU A 73 -0.05 1.24 10.64
CA GLU A 73 -1.26 0.56 11.08
C GLU A 73 -2.25 0.33 9.93
N LEU A 74 -2.44 1.33 9.06
CA LEU A 74 -3.27 1.17 7.86
C LEU A 74 -2.76 0.07 6.93
N PHE A 75 -1.44 -0.10 6.79
CA PHE A 75 -0.86 -1.19 6.00
C PHE A 75 -1.03 -2.55 6.68
N ARG A 76 -0.93 -2.62 8.02
CA ARG A 76 -1.24 -3.85 8.76
C ARG A 76 -2.69 -4.27 8.53
N MET A 77 -3.64 -3.35 8.70
CA MET A 77 -5.06 -3.62 8.46
C MET A 77 -5.32 -4.00 6.99
N SER A 78 -4.66 -3.32 6.04
CA SER A 78 -4.73 -3.65 4.61
C SER A 78 -4.23 -5.05 4.30
N GLU A 79 -3.12 -5.47 4.92
CA GLU A 79 -2.61 -6.83 4.82
C GLU A 79 -3.60 -7.85 5.39
N GLU A 80 -4.20 -7.58 6.54
CA GLU A 80 -5.19 -8.46 7.17
C GLU A 80 -6.46 -8.63 6.33
N GLU A 81 -6.93 -7.57 5.66
CA GLU A 81 -8.17 -7.59 4.87
C GLU A 81 -7.95 -8.06 3.42
N PHE A 82 -6.88 -7.59 2.76
CA PHE A 82 -6.66 -7.82 1.31
C PHE A 82 -5.52 -8.79 1.00
N GLY A 83 -4.70 -9.12 1.99
CA GLY A 83 -3.49 -9.93 1.88
C GLY A 83 -2.28 -9.20 1.31
N LEU A 84 -1.10 -9.78 1.47
CA LEU A 84 0.13 -9.33 0.81
C LEU A 84 0.12 -9.67 -0.68
N ARG A 85 -0.35 -8.73 -1.51
CA ARG A 85 -0.30 -8.87 -2.97
C ARG A 85 0.96 -8.21 -3.52
N CYS A 86 1.84 -9.01 -4.13
CA CYS A 86 3.03 -8.48 -4.82
C CYS A 86 2.67 -7.69 -6.10
N ASN A 87 1.50 -7.97 -6.69
CA ASN A 87 1.03 -7.37 -7.92
C ASN A 87 -0.34 -6.73 -7.67
N GLY A 88 -0.42 -5.41 -7.79
CA GLY A 88 -1.67 -4.66 -7.65
C GLY A 88 -1.48 -3.33 -6.92
N PRO A 89 -2.53 -2.48 -6.92
CA PRO A 89 -2.54 -1.28 -6.09
C PRO A 89 -2.58 -1.65 -4.60
N ILE A 90 -2.01 -0.78 -3.77
CA ILE A 90 -2.19 -0.84 -2.32
C ILE A 90 -3.55 -0.22 -1.98
N THR A 91 -4.48 -1.02 -1.47
CA THR A 91 -5.81 -0.55 -1.05
C THR A 91 -5.86 -0.49 0.47
N LEU A 92 -6.16 0.67 1.03
CA LEU A 92 -6.30 0.88 2.47
C LEU A 92 -7.76 0.66 2.91
N PRO A 93 -7.98 0.07 4.10
CA PRO A 93 -9.31 -0.17 4.65
C PRO A 93 -9.88 1.11 5.28
N CYS A 94 -9.96 2.17 4.49
CA CYS A 94 -10.55 3.44 4.85
C CYS A 94 -11.31 4.02 3.66
N ASP A 95 -12.25 4.92 3.94
CA ASP A 95 -12.93 5.70 2.91
C ASP A 95 -12.10 6.93 2.48
N ALA A 96 -12.56 7.60 1.43
CA ALA A 96 -11.92 8.80 0.92
C ALA A 96 -11.82 9.95 1.94
N VAL A 97 -12.83 10.10 2.80
CA VAL A 97 -12.95 11.22 3.75
C VAL A 97 -11.93 11.05 4.87
N LEU A 98 -11.83 9.85 5.42
CA LEU A 98 -10.86 9.49 6.44
C LEU A 98 -9.43 9.63 5.89
N MET A 99 -9.19 9.24 4.64
CA MET A 99 -7.88 9.40 4.02
C MET A 99 -7.47 10.89 3.87
N GLU A 100 -8.40 11.77 3.48
CA GLU A 100 -8.14 13.21 3.44
C GLU A 100 -7.83 13.78 4.83
N TYR A 101 -8.58 13.35 5.85
CA TYR A 101 -8.32 13.72 7.23
C TYR A 101 -6.93 13.27 7.68
N ILE A 102 -6.57 12.00 7.46
CA ILE A 102 -5.24 11.46 7.79
C ILE A 102 -4.13 12.27 7.12
N LEU A 103 -4.24 12.55 5.82
CA LEU A 103 -3.24 13.33 5.09
C LEU A 103 -3.11 14.77 5.62
N SER A 104 -4.22 15.39 6.02
CA SER A 104 -4.19 16.70 6.67
C SER A 104 -3.49 16.65 8.03
N LEU A 105 -3.72 15.56 8.78
CA LEU A 105 -3.18 15.34 10.11
C LEU A 105 -1.68 15.09 10.06
N VAL A 106 -1.20 14.20 9.20
CA VAL A 106 0.26 13.93 9.06
C VAL A 106 0.98 15.01 8.24
N GLY A 107 0.23 15.83 7.50
CA GLY A 107 0.74 16.99 6.76
C GLY A 107 1.03 18.18 7.66
N THR A 108 0.30 18.30 8.77
CA THR A 108 0.51 19.30 9.80
C THR A 108 1.36 18.68 10.91
N SER A 109 2.25 19.44 11.53
CA SER A 109 3.02 18.97 12.68
C SER A 109 2.08 18.85 13.89
N VAL A 110 1.35 17.73 14.00
CA VAL A 110 0.42 17.45 15.09
C VAL A 110 1.14 17.00 16.35
N SER A 111 0.49 17.14 17.52
CA SER A 111 1.01 16.57 18.76
C SER A 111 1.06 15.05 18.64
N LYS A 112 2.12 14.44 19.17
CA LYS A 112 2.29 12.97 19.23
C LYS A 112 1.08 12.30 19.89
N ASP A 113 0.45 12.97 20.85
CA ASP A 113 -0.73 12.46 21.55
C ASP A 113 -1.93 12.23 20.61
N LEU A 114 -2.09 13.07 19.58
CA LEU A 114 -3.17 12.95 18.61
C LEU A 114 -2.88 11.86 17.57
N GLU A 115 -1.61 11.71 17.17
CA GLU A 115 -1.19 10.58 16.34
C GLU A 115 -1.42 9.26 17.07
N GLU A 116 -1.05 9.18 18.34
CA GLU A 116 -1.19 7.99 19.19
C GLU A 116 -2.66 7.66 19.46
N ALA A 117 -3.49 8.65 19.77
CA ALA A 117 -4.94 8.45 19.93
C ALA A 117 -5.59 7.91 18.65
N LEU A 118 -5.22 8.43 17.48
CA LEU A 118 -5.75 7.94 16.21
C LEU A 118 -5.26 6.52 15.90
N CYS A 119 -3.98 6.23 16.14
CA CYS A 119 -3.45 4.87 16.03
C CYS A 119 -4.20 3.89 16.93
N MET A 120 -4.43 4.24 18.19
CA MET A 120 -5.21 3.40 19.11
C MET A 120 -6.64 3.15 18.60
N CYS A 121 -7.29 4.17 18.02
CA CYS A 121 -8.61 3.98 17.41
C CYS A 121 -8.57 2.98 16.24
N LEU A 122 -7.56 3.09 15.36
CA LEU A 122 -7.38 2.15 14.24
C LEU A 122 -7.09 0.73 14.73
N GLU A 123 -6.19 0.58 15.71
CA GLU A 123 -5.85 -0.71 16.34
C GLU A 123 -7.08 -1.38 16.97
N SER A 124 -7.92 -0.61 17.66
CA SER A 124 -9.14 -1.11 18.30
C SER A 124 -10.20 -1.59 17.30
N SER A 125 -10.20 -1.07 16.07
CA SER A 125 -11.14 -1.47 15.02
C SER A 125 -10.77 -2.79 14.34
N GLY A 126 -9.49 -3.19 14.39
CA GLY A 126 -9.00 -4.50 13.93
C GLY A 126 -9.31 -5.65 14.91
N GLN A 127 -9.58 -5.35 16.18
CA GLN A 127 -10.18 -6.30 17.09
C GLN A 127 -11.70 -6.25 16.94
N ARG A 128 -12.25 -7.25 16.24
CA ARG A 128 -13.69 -7.55 16.24
C ARG A 128 -14.17 -7.47 17.69
N CYS A 129 -14.96 -6.44 18.03
CA CYS A 129 -15.44 -6.22 19.39
C CYS A 129 -16.17 -7.49 19.85
N SER A 130 -15.55 -8.27 20.73
CA SER A 130 -16.27 -9.16 21.61
C SER A 130 -16.89 -8.27 22.68
N SER A 131 -17.96 -7.56 22.33
CA SER A 131 -18.79 -6.88 23.33
C SER A 131 -19.42 -7.97 24.20
N SER A 132 -18.73 -8.34 25.28
CA SER A 132 -19.35 -9.02 26.40
C SER A 132 -20.43 -8.07 26.92
N THR A 133 -21.69 -8.39 26.63
CA THR A 133 -22.85 -7.75 27.22
C THR A 133 -22.79 -7.98 28.72
N SER A 134 -22.25 -7.02 29.48
CA SER A 134 -22.42 -7.01 30.92
C SER A 134 -23.85 -6.55 31.21
N SER A 135 -24.66 -7.49 31.69
CA SER A 135 -25.98 -7.23 32.24
C SER A 135 -25.86 -6.21 33.38
N LEU A 136 -26.30 -4.98 33.14
CA LEU A 136 -26.54 -4.01 34.19
C LEU A 136 -27.95 -4.26 34.74
N GLY A 137 -28.02 -4.58 36.03
CA GLY A 137 -29.25 -4.91 36.71
C GLY A 137 -30.22 -3.74 36.80
N GLU A 138 -31.50 -4.06 36.67
CA GLU A 138 -32.59 -3.27 37.21
C GLU A 138 -33.22 -4.07 38.35
N GLN A 139 -33.10 -3.54 39.56
CA GLN A 139 -33.86 -3.95 40.73
C GLN A 139 -34.99 -2.92 40.93
N ASN A 140 -36.13 -3.43 41.44
CA ASN A 140 -37.25 -2.73 42.08
C ASN A 140 -38.35 -2.18 41.16
N LEU A 141 -39.65 -2.28 41.46
CA LEU A 141 -40.44 -2.88 42.56
C LEU A 141 -41.93 -2.88 42.09
N LEU A 142 -42.68 -3.93 42.49
CA LEU A 142 -44.12 -3.98 42.85
C LEU A 142 -45.19 -3.29 41.96
N LEU A 143 -46.19 -4.08 41.51
CA LEU A 143 -47.55 -4.15 42.11
C LEU A 143 -48.34 -5.26 41.39
N GLU A 144 -48.77 -6.29 42.11
CA GLU A 144 -50.17 -6.59 42.49
C GLU A 144 -51.08 -7.15 41.38
N SER A 145 -51.56 -8.37 41.66
CA SER A 145 -52.86 -8.97 41.29
C SER A 145 -53.31 -8.94 39.83
N TYR A 146 -53.40 -10.11 39.19
CA TYR A 146 -54.62 -10.93 39.07
C TYR A 146 -54.27 -12.29 38.46
#